data_AF-A0A164MSG2-F1
#
_entry.id   AF-A0A164MSG2-F1
#
_cell.length_a   1.000
_cell.length_b   1.000
_cell.length_c   1.000
_cell.angle_alpha   90.00
_cell.angle_beta   90.00
_cell.angle_gamma   90.00
#
_symmetry.space_group_name_H-M   'P 1'
#
loop_
_entity.id
_entity.type
_entity.pdbx_description
1 polymer ?
#
loop_
_entity_poly.entity_id
_entity_poly.type
_entity_poly.pdbx_seq_one_letter_code
_entity_poly.pdbx_strand_id
1 'polypeptide(L)'
;MSSTAPAVTSTTDRRSDLISPASLQSTPPANRPRLVLHNAANSSTESIAAEAQGASLSIFSQPSSRKADLLRFLDREPSIRSQRPPSYRTTASANQRSQNGNETRHVHPRPQPPLPPSYPDRACEAGPSRLPDPQAQRNSDYQTRENPRRESRGAIFRVVSLGRQTEHQISGEHETSSTSGVILRLKSFASSGTTTPVFLQGYDINGSVSVPAEMLEKNDFKQISLKITGTLRRTFREQATFLDESTLIWTPKDDHNALQNLPFSVPLPTNGRNKEYQSSPFPLPNSFSGDQLTVTYALSLVISRGVLRPAVTLRSSFNYVQMPMPHPPSPLMLRAYTERTPLSGPAVDGDGWFKSPVSEVSATLYSEPPRTLETTLYLALPRMYSRTSYIPIRLMLKCSDSHVLDLFSKPGIPRLCLVRRESIRLNRGIIKSDEKTSDIRLVGVAKTWLAPKPENDKDDVVMFCAEIPLNPNLIPNFAVGELSVKYYVVLLPWLALGLSTSAAPNVALIQQEVDIIATPLSPSPVSSAPPEAIVHDITLDRWAAMAKRKGNETFFDMRHLSFGR
;
A
#
# COMPACT_ATOMS: atom_id res chain seq x y z
N MET A 1 25.00 45.86 -38.63
CA MET A 1 23.65 45.30 -38.43
C MET A 1 23.62 44.67 -37.03
N SER A 2 23.75 45.43 -35.94
CA SER A 2 22.75 46.26 -35.24
C SER A 2 21.45 45.51 -34.89
N SER A 3 21.34 45.04 -33.66
CA SER A 3 20.12 45.25 -32.86
C SER A 3 20.45 45.12 -31.38
N THR A 4 19.91 46.07 -30.64
CA THR A 4 20.37 46.60 -29.36
C THR A 4 19.34 46.26 -28.27
N ALA A 5 19.78 46.29 -27.02
CA ALA A 5 18.95 46.23 -25.82
C ALA A 5 17.80 47.26 -25.80
N PRO A 6 16.91 47.17 -24.80
CA PRO A 6 16.61 48.37 -24.06
C PRO A 6 16.76 48.22 -22.54
N ALA A 7 17.29 49.30 -21.97
CA ALA A 7 17.29 49.65 -20.57
C ALA A 7 15.91 50.16 -20.12
N VAL A 8 15.61 50.01 -18.83
CA VAL A 8 14.54 50.76 -18.15
C VAL A 8 15.18 51.45 -16.95
N THR A 9 15.27 52.77 -17.03
CA THR A 9 15.61 53.70 -15.95
C THR A 9 14.36 54.20 -15.23
N SER A 10 14.57 54.50 -13.94
CA SER A 10 13.83 55.32 -12.96
C SER A 10 12.81 56.35 -13.50
N THR A 11 11.82 56.84 -12.75
CA THR A 11 11.99 57.65 -11.52
C THR A 11 10.65 58.00 -10.85
N THR A 12 10.74 58.38 -9.56
CA THR A 12 9.92 59.34 -8.77
C THR A 12 8.51 58.95 -8.27
N ASP A 13 8.04 59.32 -7.07
CA ASP A 13 8.59 59.98 -5.85
C ASP A 13 7.46 60.05 -4.78
N ARG A 14 7.83 60.31 -3.51
CA ARG A 14 7.02 60.81 -2.35
C ARG A 14 6.08 59.81 -1.63
N ARG A 15 5.99 59.74 -0.30
CA ARG A 15 6.51 60.46 0.90
C ARG A 15 6.25 59.52 2.10
N SER A 16 7.23 59.17 2.95
CA SER A 16 7.49 59.68 4.33
C SER A 16 6.23 59.83 5.20
N ASP A 17 6.14 59.23 6.39
CA ASP A 17 6.87 59.56 7.64
C ASP A 17 7.06 58.30 8.53
N LEU A 18 8.25 57.96 9.06
CA LEU A 18 8.90 58.43 10.32
C LEU A 18 7.93 58.32 11.53
N ILE A 19 8.23 57.57 12.60
CA ILE A 19 9.30 57.78 13.61
C ILE A 19 9.52 56.47 14.41
N SER A 20 10.78 56.18 14.76
CA SER A 20 11.25 55.07 15.61
C SER A 20 11.52 55.52 17.09
N PRO A 21 12.27 54.81 17.96
CA PRO A 21 11.76 54.40 19.27
C PRO A 21 12.52 55.03 20.46
N ALA A 22 12.03 54.86 21.69
CA ALA A 22 12.88 54.93 22.88
C ALA A 22 12.28 54.18 24.09
N SER A 23 13.18 53.46 24.75
CA SER A 23 13.11 52.74 26.02
C SER A 23 12.90 53.64 27.26
N LEU A 24 12.30 53.10 28.34
CA LEU A 24 12.86 53.13 29.72
C LEU A 24 11.96 52.40 30.75
N GLN A 25 12.62 51.95 31.82
CA GLN A 25 12.18 51.14 32.97
C GLN A 25 11.26 51.89 33.96
N SER A 26 10.39 51.15 34.68
CA SER A 26 10.30 51.19 36.17
C SER A 26 9.21 50.23 36.71
N THR A 27 9.48 49.61 37.85
CA THR A 27 8.65 48.66 38.65
C THR A 27 7.65 49.39 39.60
N PRO A 28 7.07 48.74 40.64
CA PRO A 28 5.74 48.11 40.73
C PRO A 28 4.76 48.86 41.69
N PRO A 29 3.57 48.31 42.03
CA PRO A 29 3.46 47.59 43.31
C PRO A 29 2.42 46.44 43.38
N ALA A 30 2.42 45.79 44.54
CA ALA A 30 1.71 44.59 44.99
C ALA A 30 0.22 44.78 45.33
N ASN A 31 -0.59 43.70 45.26
CA ASN A 31 -1.20 43.09 46.47
C ASN A 31 -1.97 41.78 46.19
N ARG A 32 -1.91 40.90 47.19
CA ARG A 32 -2.54 39.58 47.41
C ARG A 32 -4.03 39.74 47.86
N PRO A 33 -4.87 38.67 48.04
CA PRO A 33 -4.51 37.39 48.66
C PRO A 33 -5.19 36.08 48.18
N ARG A 34 -4.57 34.99 48.68
CA ARG A 34 -4.99 33.58 48.75
C ARG A 34 -6.28 33.38 49.55
N LEU A 35 -7.06 32.35 49.17
CA LEU A 35 -7.93 31.63 50.11
C LEU A 35 -7.78 30.11 49.92
N VAL A 36 -7.86 29.44 51.06
CA VAL A 36 -7.44 28.08 51.40
C VAL A 36 -8.61 27.11 51.21
N LEU A 37 -8.32 25.92 50.69
CA LEU A 37 -9.23 24.76 50.65
C LEU A 37 -9.17 24.03 51.99
N HIS A 38 -10.34 23.81 52.61
CA HIS A 38 -10.54 22.86 53.70
C HIS A 38 -11.63 21.85 53.33
N ASN A 39 -11.30 20.58 53.54
CA ASN A 39 -12.21 19.43 53.53
C ASN A 39 -13.24 19.51 54.67
N ALA A 40 -14.45 19.00 54.43
CA ALA A 40 -15.25 18.30 55.44
C ALA A 40 -16.34 17.43 54.79
N ALA A 41 -16.59 16.30 55.44
CA ALA A 41 -17.50 15.20 55.09
C ALA A 41 -18.95 15.44 55.57
N ASN A 42 -19.78 14.40 55.39
CA ASN A 42 -21.16 14.16 55.89
C ASN A 42 -22.27 14.74 55.00
N SER A 43 -23.43 14.10 54.77
CA SER A 43 -24.03 12.85 55.24
C SER A 43 -25.40 12.68 54.53
N SER A 44 -25.76 11.41 54.24
CA SER A 44 -27.09 10.77 54.33
C SER A 44 -28.42 11.43 53.89
N THR A 45 -29.29 10.55 53.34
CA THR A 45 -30.78 10.55 53.28
C THR A 45 -31.42 11.60 52.35
N GLU A 46 -32.45 11.35 51.53
CA GLU A 46 -33.66 10.54 51.71
C GLU A 46 -34.41 10.36 50.37
N SER A 47 -35.34 9.41 50.32
CA SER A 47 -36.16 9.00 49.16
C SER A 47 -37.20 10.02 48.69
N ILE A 48 -37.53 10.04 47.40
CA ILE A 48 -38.91 10.24 46.89
C ILE A 48 -39.11 9.39 45.62
N ALA A 49 -40.22 8.63 45.62
CA ALA A 49 -40.80 7.92 44.49
C ALA A 49 -41.84 8.80 43.75
N ALA A 50 -41.90 8.69 42.42
CA ALA A 50 -43.07 8.89 41.53
C ALA A 50 -42.59 8.62 40.09
N GLU A 51 -42.95 7.51 39.44
CA GLU A 51 -44.21 7.27 38.72
C GLU A 51 -44.38 8.16 37.46
N ALA A 52 -44.10 7.59 36.28
CA ALA A 52 -44.97 7.63 35.08
C ALA A 52 -44.25 7.12 33.80
N GLN A 53 -44.76 6.00 33.29
CA GLN A 53 -45.16 5.77 31.89
C GLN A 53 -44.13 5.96 30.74
N GLY A 54 -43.64 4.82 30.25
CA GLY A 54 -44.01 4.33 28.91
C GLY A 54 -43.60 5.13 27.68
N ALA A 55 -42.42 4.82 27.13
CA ALA A 55 -42.18 4.85 25.68
C ALA A 55 -41.15 3.78 25.31
N SER A 56 -41.63 2.71 24.67
CA SER A 56 -40.84 1.60 24.15
C SER A 56 -40.00 2.08 22.96
N LEU A 57 -38.70 2.24 23.16
CA LEU A 57 -37.71 2.40 22.10
C LEU A 57 -36.99 1.06 21.92
N SER A 58 -37.42 0.28 20.93
CA SER A 58 -36.77 -0.98 20.55
C SER A 58 -35.48 -0.69 19.77
N ILE A 59 -34.40 -0.62 20.55
CA ILE A 59 -33.03 -1.11 20.34
C ILE A 59 -32.79 -1.81 18.98
N PHE A 60 -31.89 -1.22 18.17
CA PHE A 60 -31.15 -1.91 17.12
C PHE A 60 -30.17 -2.91 17.75
N SER A 61 -30.45 -4.20 17.63
CA SER A 61 -29.50 -5.27 17.88
C SER A 61 -28.77 -5.64 16.58
N GLN A 62 -27.47 -5.33 16.53
CA GLN A 62 -26.46 -6.24 15.99
C GLN A 62 -25.85 -6.99 17.20
N PRO A 63 -25.29 -8.23 17.09
CA PRO A 63 -24.24 -8.52 16.10
C PRO A 63 -24.15 -9.99 15.62
N SER A 64 -23.46 -10.21 14.50
CA SER A 64 -22.58 -11.40 14.37
C SER A 64 -21.74 -11.38 13.08
N SER A 65 -20.42 -11.41 13.29
CA SER A 65 -19.50 -12.37 12.68
C SER A 65 -19.68 -12.71 11.18
N ARG A 66 -19.15 -11.88 10.28
CA ARG A 66 -18.56 -12.34 9.01
C ARG A 66 -17.32 -11.51 8.68
N LYS A 67 -16.18 -11.94 9.23
CA LYS A 67 -14.85 -11.36 8.94
C LYS A 67 -14.08 -12.14 7.88
N ALA A 68 -14.71 -13.05 7.14
CA ALA A 68 -14.05 -13.87 6.13
C ALA A 68 -14.97 -14.08 4.93
N ASP A 69 -15.00 -13.13 3.99
CA ASP A 69 -15.52 -13.37 2.63
C ASP A 69 -15.05 -12.33 1.58
N LEU A 70 -14.11 -11.44 1.91
CA LEU A 70 -13.91 -10.23 1.09
C LEU A 70 -12.97 -10.37 -0.11
N LEU A 71 -12.10 -11.39 -0.25
CA LEU A 71 -11.08 -11.38 -1.33
C LEU A 71 -10.62 -12.78 -1.80
N ARG A 72 -11.51 -13.57 -2.43
CA ARG A 72 -11.15 -14.82 -3.16
C ARG A 72 -10.98 -14.63 -4.67
N PHE A 73 -10.54 -13.46 -5.14
CA PHE A 73 -10.50 -13.16 -6.58
C PHE A 73 -9.17 -13.53 -7.28
N LEU A 74 -8.11 -13.95 -6.59
CA LEU A 74 -6.80 -14.15 -7.26
C LEU A 74 -6.24 -15.59 -7.28
N ASP A 75 -6.95 -16.59 -6.75
CA ASP A 75 -6.53 -18.00 -6.87
C ASP A 75 -7.37 -18.76 -7.89
N ARG A 76 -6.90 -18.79 -9.14
CA ARG A 76 -7.21 -19.85 -10.10
C ARG A 76 -5.92 -20.31 -10.78
N GLU A 77 -5.20 -21.21 -10.12
CA GLU A 77 -4.24 -22.11 -10.78
C GLU A 77 -5.00 -23.29 -11.43
N PRO A 78 -4.59 -23.76 -12.62
CA PRO A 78 -5.23 -24.89 -13.29
C PRO A 78 -4.88 -26.20 -12.57
N SER A 79 -5.91 -26.98 -12.23
CA SER A 79 -5.77 -28.29 -11.60
C SER A 79 -5.02 -29.27 -12.51
N ILE A 80 -3.73 -29.51 -12.24
CA ILE A 80 -3.01 -30.67 -12.76
C ILE A 80 -3.33 -31.87 -11.87
N ARG A 81 -3.96 -32.86 -12.50
CA ARG A 81 -4.38 -34.14 -11.92
C ARG A 81 -3.13 -34.99 -11.65
N SER A 82 -2.64 -35.02 -10.42
CA SER A 82 -1.57 -35.93 -9.98
C SER A 82 -2.15 -37.09 -9.19
N GLN A 83 -1.81 -38.31 -9.62
CA GLN A 83 -2.26 -39.58 -9.08
C GLN A 83 -1.59 -39.87 -7.72
N ARG A 84 -2.36 -40.46 -6.79
CA ARG A 84 -1.88 -40.97 -5.51
C ARG A 84 -0.98 -42.21 -5.72
N PRO A 85 0.12 -42.37 -4.97
CA PRO A 85 0.65 -43.68 -4.64
C PRO A 85 0.18 -44.14 -3.24
N PRO A 86 0.25 -45.45 -2.96
CA PRO A 86 -0.45 -46.07 -1.84
C PRO A 86 0.30 -45.97 -0.51
N SER A 87 -0.50 -46.00 0.54
CA SER A 87 -0.17 -46.12 1.95
C SER A 87 0.61 -47.40 2.27
N TYR A 88 1.77 -47.27 2.92
CA TYR A 88 2.38 -48.35 3.69
C TYR A 88 2.16 -48.13 5.18
N ARG A 89 1.66 -49.19 5.80
CA ARG A 89 1.36 -49.38 7.21
C ARG A 89 2.48 -50.26 7.75
N THR A 90 3.27 -49.83 8.73
CA THR A 90 3.98 -50.79 9.60
C THR A 90 4.24 -50.23 11.00
N THR A 91 4.02 -51.15 11.93
CA THR A 91 3.97 -51.17 13.39
C THR A 91 5.15 -50.58 14.17
N ALA A 92 4.82 -50.09 15.35
CA ALA A 92 5.72 -49.92 16.49
C ALA A 92 6.29 -51.28 16.98
N SER A 93 7.54 -51.27 17.45
CA SER A 93 7.90 -51.92 18.71
C SER A 93 9.31 -51.54 19.17
N ALA A 94 9.46 -51.41 20.48
CA ALA A 94 10.67 -51.12 21.21
C ALA A 94 11.60 -52.34 21.33
N ASN A 95 12.92 -52.11 21.44
CA ASN A 95 13.73 -52.82 22.44
C ASN A 95 15.12 -52.21 22.66
N GLN A 96 15.58 -52.38 23.90
CA GLN A 96 16.83 -51.92 24.50
C GLN A 96 18.07 -52.73 24.09
N ARG A 97 19.22 -52.17 24.47
CA ARG A 97 20.48 -52.78 24.95
C ARG A 97 21.68 -52.95 23.98
N SER A 98 22.70 -52.16 24.31
CA SER A 98 24.05 -52.57 24.74
C SER A 98 25.16 -52.84 23.72
N GLN A 99 26.20 -52.00 23.86
CA GLN A 99 27.64 -52.29 23.93
C GLN A 99 28.46 -52.72 22.69
N ASN A 100 29.68 -52.18 22.71
CA ASN A 100 30.91 -52.52 21.98
C ASN A 100 30.91 -52.07 20.50
N GLY A 101 31.86 -51.26 20.01
CA GLY A 101 33.28 -51.20 20.31
C GLY A 101 34.01 -51.86 19.14
N ASN A 102 34.53 -51.07 18.19
CA ASN A 102 35.84 -51.30 17.58
C ASN A 102 36.22 -50.26 16.53
N GLU A 103 37.52 -49.97 16.57
CA GLU A 103 38.36 -49.19 15.67
C GLU A 103 38.25 -49.64 14.21
N THR A 104 38.34 -48.71 13.25
CA THR A 104 39.29 -48.86 12.11
C THR A 104 39.56 -47.56 11.36
N ARG A 105 40.83 -47.12 11.48
CA ARG A 105 41.76 -46.62 10.46
C ARG A 105 41.33 -45.62 9.37
N HIS A 106 42.05 -44.49 9.43
CA HIS A 106 42.48 -43.58 8.36
C HIS A 106 42.69 -44.19 6.96
N VAL A 107 42.22 -43.47 5.94
CA VAL A 107 42.87 -43.36 4.62
C VAL A 107 42.77 -41.92 4.12
N HIS A 108 43.91 -41.23 4.05
CA HIS A 108 44.10 -39.98 3.30
C HIS A 108 44.45 -40.31 1.85
N PRO A 109 43.88 -39.64 0.83
CA PRO A 109 44.45 -39.60 -0.50
C PRO A 109 45.40 -38.41 -0.67
N ARG A 110 46.56 -38.67 -1.28
CA ARG A 110 47.59 -37.71 -1.69
C ARG A 110 47.12 -36.77 -2.82
N PRO A 111 47.73 -35.57 -2.95
CA PRO A 111 47.43 -34.59 -3.99
C PRO A 111 48.07 -34.93 -5.35
N GLN A 112 47.39 -34.54 -6.44
CA GLN A 112 47.89 -34.59 -7.82
C GLN A 112 48.79 -33.38 -8.15
N PRO A 113 49.76 -33.53 -9.08
CA PRO A 113 50.66 -32.45 -9.52
C PRO A 113 50.06 -31.55 -10.62
N PRO A 114 50.62 -30.35 -10.86
CA PRO A 114 50.04 -29.33 -11.73
C PRO A 114 50.37 -29.52 -13.22
N LEU A 115 49.46 -29.06 -14.09
CA LEU A 115 49.65 -28.94 -15.53
C LEU A 115 50.43 -27.66 -15.91
N PRO A 116 51.21 -27.67 -17.00
CA PRO A 116 52.06 -26.55 -17.42
C PRO A 116 51.33 -25.48 -18.26
N PRO A 117 51.86 -24.24 -18.34
CA PRO A 117 51.29 -23.15 -19.15
C PRO A 117 51.96 -23.04 -20.54
N SER A 118 51.19 -22.63 -21.55
CA SER A 118 51.65 -22.26 -22.91
C SER A 118 50.42 -21.75 -23.68
N TYR A 119 50.37 -20.68 -24.47
CA TYR A 119 51.33 -19.75 -25.09
C TYR A 119 50.63 -18.36 -25.25
N PRO A 120 51.35 -17.29 -25.65
CA PRO A 120 50.94 -15.89 -25.61
C PRO A 120 50.44 -15.33 -26.95
N ASP A 121 49.90 -14.12 -26.83
CA ASP A 121 49.85 -12.97 -27.75
C ASP A 121 50.36 -13.12 -29.19
N ARG A 122 49.50 -12.71 -30.14
CA ARG A 122 49.87 -11.96 -31.34
C ARG A 122 48.65 -11.14 -31.77
N ALA A 123 48.68 -9.82 -31.59
CA ALA A 123 49.30 -8.81 -32.46
C ALA A 123 48.30 -8.28 -33.50
N CYS A 124 47.86 -7.05 -33.23
CA CYS A 124 47.22 -6.15 -34.16
C CYS A 124 48.21 -5.74 -35.26
N GLU A 125 47.83 -5.86 -36.53
CA GLU A 125 48.36 -5.01 -37.60
C GLU A 125 47.22 -4.53 -38.49
N ALA A 126 47.20 -3.22 -38.67
CA ALA A 126 46.32 -2.48 -39.55
C ALA A 126 46.86 -2.50 -40.99
N GLY A 127 45.96 -2.51 -41.97
CA GLY A 127 46.30 -2.30 -43.37
C GLY A 127 45.05 -1.95 -44.21
N PRO A 128 45.06 -0.91 -45.05
CA PRO A 128 43.85 -0.18 -45.42
C PRO A 128 43.35 -0.43 -46.86
N SER A 129 42.15 0.09 -47.12
CA SER A 129 41.67 0.63 -48.40
C SER A 129 41.44 -0.33 -49.58
N ARG A 130 40.17 -0.39 -50.03
CA ARG A 130 39.77 -0.14 -51.43
C ARG A 130 38.25 -0.07 -51.56
N LEU A 131 37.75 1.11 -51.91
CA LEU A 131 36.48 1.32 -52.61
C LEU A 131 36.58 0.73 -54.03
N PRO A 132 35.46 0.28 -54.61
CA PRO A 132 34.91 1.07 -55.71
C PRO A 132 33.37 1.15 -55.72
N ASP A 133 32.87 2.33 -56.08
CA ASP A 133 31.54 2.62 -56.63
C ASP A 133 31.66 2.68 -58.18
N PRO A 134 30.57 2.81 -58.98
CA PRO A 134 29.27 2.15 -58.94
C PRO A 134 28.79 1.69 -60.36
N GLN A 135 27.61 1.05 -60.41
CA GLN A 135 26.59 1.06 -61.48
C GLN A 135 26.17 -0.26 -62.16
N ALA A 136 24.86 -0.50 -62.02
CA ALA A 136 23.85 -0.95 -62.99
C ALA A 136 23.70 -2.44 -63.35
N GLN A 137 22.59 -3.04 -62.87
CA GLN A 137 21.47 -3.61 -63.66
C GLN A 137 20.64 -4.53 -62.74
N ARG A 138 19.43 -4.12 -62.35
CA ARG A 138 18.11 -4.53 -62.89
C ARG A 138 17.76 -6.01 -62.73
N ASN A 139 16.67 -6.19 -61.96
CA ASN A 139 15.57 -7.14 -62.08
C ASN A 139 15.52 -8.34 -61.11
N SER A 140 14.30 -8.44 -60.54
CA SER A 140 13.56 -9.63 -60.08
C SER A 140 14.21 -10.48 -58.98
N ASP A 141 13.71 -10.33 -57.75
CA ASP A 141 12.78 -11.33 -57.21
C ASP A 141 12.25 -10.89 -55.83
N TYR A 142 10.95 -10.61 -55.79
CA TYR A 142 10.19 -10.48 -54.54
C TYR A 142 10.00 -11.89 -53.96
N GLN A 143 10.91 -12.31 -53.09
CA GLN A 143 10.61 -13.32 -52.08
C GLN A 143 10.68 -12.70 -50.69
N THR A 144 9.50 -12.69 -50.08
CA THR A 144 9.15 -12.28 -48.73
C THR A 144 10.08 -12.94 -47.72
N ARG A 145 11.17 -12.25 -47.38
CA ARG A 145 12.00 -12.60 -46.24
C ARG A 145 11.31 -12.04 -44.99
N GLU A 146 10.67 -12.94 -44.24
CA GLU A 146 10.18 -12.64 -42.91
C GLU A 146 11.27 -11.95 -42.10
N ASN A 147 10.89 -10.80 -41.54
CA ASN A 147 11.76 -9.90 -40.81
C ASN A 147 11.54 -10.19 -39.32
N PRO A 148 12.38 -10.97 -38.61
CA PRO A 148 12.26 -11.15 -37.16
C PRO A 148 12.94 -9.95 -36.48
N ARG A 149 12.49 -8.75 -36.82
CA ARG A 149 12.74 -7.53 -36.05
C ARG A 149 11.39 -6.93 -35.72
N ARG A 150 10.59 -7.70 -34.97
CA ARG A 150 9.71 -7.09 -33.98
C ARG A 150 10.65 -6.42 -32.98
N GLU A 151 10.97 -5.16 -33.25
CA GLU A 151 11.33 -4.23 -32.19
C GLU A 151 10.33 -4.50 -31.06
N SER A 152 10.88 -4.96 -29.95
CA SER A 152 10.18 -5.12 -28.69
C SER A 152 9.62 -3.75 -28.32
N ARG A 153 8.42 -3.44 -28.84
CA ARG A 153 7.57 -2.36 -28.35
C ARG A 153 7.61 -2.51 -26.85
N GLY A 154 8.26 -1.54 -26.19
CA GLY A 154 8.72 -1.64 -24.81
C GLY A 154 7.70 -2.40 -24.00
N ALA A 155 8.10 -3.56 -23.49
CA ALA A 155 7.26 -4.25 -22.54
C ALA A 155 7.06 -3.23 -21.40
N ILE A 156 5.81 -3.00 -21.02
CA ILE A 156 5.40 -2.06 -19.97
C ILE A 156 4.46 -2.88 -19.08
N PHE A 157 4.42 -2.57 -17.78
CA PHE A 157 3.40 -3.14 -16.92
C PHE A 157 2.02 -2.92 -17.53
N ARG A 158 1.23 -3.98 -17.60
CA ARG A 158 -0.18 -3.92 -18.00
C ARG A 158 -1.04 -4.29 -16.81
N VAL A 159 -2.18 -3.63 -16.70
CA VAL A 159 -3.26 -4.07 -15.83
C VAL A 159 -3.78 -5.39 -16.38
N VAL A 160 -3.83 -6.43 -15.55
CA VAL A 160 -4.45 -7.71 -15.94
C VAL A 160 -5.91 -7.45 -16.28
N SER A 161 -6.44 -8.15 -17.29
CA SER A 161 -7.85 -8.05 -17.68
C SER A 161 -8.75 -8.16 -16.45
N LEU A 162 -9.46 -7.08 -16.15
CA LEU A 162 -10.45 -7.05 -15.07
C LEU A 162 -11.51 -8.08 -15.44
N GLY A 163 -11.75 -9.03 -14.54
CA GLY A 163 -12.57 -10.20 -14.85
C GLY A 163 -14.00 -9.88 -15.29
N ARG A 164 -14.78 -10.93 -15.55
CA ARG A 164 -16.17 -10.80 -15.96
C ARG A 164 -16.98 -10.01 -14.91
N GLN A 165 -17.76 -9.03 -15.36
CA GLN A 165 -18.68 -8.31 -14.50
C GLN A 165 -19.83 -9.21 -14.03
N THR A 166 -20.26 -9.04 -12.78
CA THR A 166 -21.42 -9.67 -12.18
C THR A 166 -22.58 -8.70 -12.08
N GLU A 167 -23.80 -9.19 -12.23
CA GLU A 167 -25.01 -8.39 -12.06
C GLU A 167 -25.55 -8.50 -10.64
N HIS A 168 -25.92 -7.38 -10.04
CA HIS A 168 -26.53 -7.25 -8.72
C HIS A 168 -27.94 -6.71 -8.89
N GLN A 169 -28.90 -7.27 -8.16
CA GLN A 169 -30.28 -6.80 -8.15
C GLN A 169 -30.61 -6.19 -6.79
N ILE A 170 -31.04 -4.94 -6.79
CA ILE A 170 -31.50 -4.21 -5.62
C ILE A 170 -32.97 -3.89 -5.82
N SER A 171 -33.80 -4.34 -4.89
CA SER A 171 -35.23 -4.02 -4.83
C SER A 171 -35.53 -3.39 -3.48
N GLY A 172 -36.55 -2.51 -3.43
CA GLY A 172 -37.00 -1.97 -2.15
C GLY A 172 -37.65 -3.07 -1.33
N GLU A 173 -37.03 -3.46 -0.21
CA GLU A 173 -37.70 -4.29 0.79
C GLU A 173 -38.79 -3.47 1.50
N HIS A 174 -39.91 -4.12 1.72
CA HIS A 174 -41.20 -3.54 2.11
C HIS A 174 -41.13 -2.84 3.49
N GLU A 175 -41.32 -1.52 3.52
CA GLU A 175 -41.79 -0.82 4.72
C GLU A 175 -42.80 0.31 4.43
N THR A 176 -42.81 0.85 3.19
CA THR A 176 -43.92 1.69 2.72
C THR A 176 -44.39 1.21 1.35
N SER A 177 -45.70 1.20 1.10
CA SER A 177 -46.33 0.73 -0.16
C SER A 177 -45.85 1.46 -1.43
N SER A 178 -45.04 2.50 -1.30
CA SER A 178 -44.61 3.39 -2.38
C SER A 178 -43.42 2.88 -3.20
N THR A 179 -42.61 1.94 -2.69
CA THR A 179 -41.39 1.43 -3.35
C THR A 179 -41.51 0.01 -3.89
N SER A 180 -42.68 -0.63 -3.72
CA SER A 180 -42.89 -2.02 -4.11
C SER A 180 -42.72 -2.18 -5.62
N GLY A 181 -41.80 -3.04 -6.04
CA GLY A 181 -41.60 -3.44 -7.45
C GLY A 181 -40.56 -2.67 -8.26
N VAL A 182 -39.98 -1.56 -7.77
CA VAL A 182 -38.84 -0.93 -8.49
C VAL A 182 -37.59 -1.79 -8.32
N ILE A 183 -36.91 -2.07 -9.43
CA ILE A 183 -35.70 -2.89 -9.47
C ILE A 183 -34.55 -2.08 -10.06
N LEU A 184 -33.43 -2.00 -9.34
CA LEU A 184 -32.16 -1.48 -9.81
C LEU A 184 -31.20 -2.65 -10.06
N ARG A 185 -30.74 -2.82 -11.29
CA ARG A 185 -29.70 -3.78 -11.67
C ARG A 185 -28.37 -3.07 -11.89
N LEU A 186 -27.30 -3.57 -11.28
CA LEU A 186 -25.94 -3.02 -11.40
C LEU A 186 -24.98 -4.06 -11.92
N LYS A 187 -24.15 -3.71 -12.90
CA LYS A 187 -23.01 -4.53 -13.34
C LYS A 187 -21.77 -4.06 -12.62
N SER A 188 -21.11 -4.95 -11.88
CA SER A 188 -19.93 -4.62 -11.07
C SER A 188 -18.82 -5.68 -11.22
N PHE A 189 -17.64 -5.42 -10.66
CA PHE A 189 -16.49 -6.34 -10.65
C PHE A 189 -16.43 -7.21 -9.38
N ALA A 190 -17.55 -7.37 -8.68
CA ALA A 190 -17.63 -8.26 -7.53
C ALA A 190 -17.52 -9.74 -7.97
N SER A 191 -17.22 -10.63 -7.01
CA SER A 191 -17.10 -12.07 -7.30
C SER A 191 -18.45 -12.75 -7.51
N SER A 192 -19.53 -12.15 -7.02
CA SER A 192 -20.90 -12.67 -7.09
C SER A 192 -21.91 -11.53 -7.02
N GLY A 193 -23.07 -11.69 -7.68
CA GLY A 193 -24.21 -10.77 -7.59
C GLY A 193 -24.81 -10.63 -6.18
N THR A 194 -24.49 -11.56 -5.27
CA THR A 194 -24.92 -11.54 -3.86
C THR A 194 -23.96 -10.80 -2.93
N THR A 195 -22.77 -10.45 -3.41
CA THR A 195 -21.78 -9.69 -2.63
C THR A 195 -21.92 -8.19 -2.87
N THR A 196 -21.28 -7.37 -2.03
CA THR A 196 -21.26 -5.92 -2.22
C THR A 196 -20.68 -5.58 -3.60
N PRO A 197 -21.37 -4.78 -4.43
CA PRO A 197 -20.87 -4.36 -5.73
C PRO A 197 -19.48 -3.73 -5.64
N VAL A 198 -18.62 -3.99 -6.63
CA VAL A 198 -17.27 -3.41 -6.71
C VAL A 198 -17.15 -2.58 -7.98
N PHE A 199 -16.80 -1.31 -7.84
CA PHE A 199 -16.52 -0.40 -8.94
C PHE A 199 -15.07 0.06 -8.91
N LEU A 200 -14.52 0.28 -10.09
CA LEU A 200 -13.10 0.59 -10.29
C LEU A 200 -12.95 2.00 -10.82
N GLN A 201 -11.87 2.67 -10.42
CA GLN A 201 -11.52 3.98 -10.94
C GLN A 201 -11.46 3.99 -12.48
N GLY A 202 -12.07 5.00 -13.09
CA GLY A 202 -12.08 5.20 -14.54
C GLY A 202 -13.09 4.35 -15.31
N TYR A 203 -13.92 3.54 -14.62
CA TYR A 203 -15.00 2.78 -15.22
C TYR A 203 -16.37 3.38 -14.87
N ASP A 204 -17.28 3.35 -15.84
CA ASP A 204 -18.66 3.74 -15.64
C ASP A 204 -19.43 2.71 -14.81
N ILE A 205 -20.35 3.20 -13.98
CA ILE A 205 -21.39 2.38 -13.37
C ILE A 205 -22.44 2.08 -14.43
N ASN A 206 -22.53 0.81 -14.81
CA ASN A 206 -23.46 0.32 -15.81
C ASN A 206 -24.60 -0.45 -15.15
N GLY A 207 -25.81 -0.33 -15.68
CA GLY A 207 -26.96 -1.03 -15.11
C GLY A 207 -28.27 -0.80 -15.86
N SER A 208 -29.37 -1.19 -15.21
CA SER A 208 -30.71 -0.81 -15.66
C SER A 208 -31.66 -0.58 -14.49
N VAL A 209 -32.70 0.20 -14.76
CA VAL A 209 -33.82 0.45 -13.84
C VAL A 209 -35.08 -0.11 -14.45
N SER A 210 -35.81 -0.92 -13.69
CA SER A 210 -37.15 -1.40 -14.08
C SER A 210 -38.18 -0.84 -13.12
N VAL A 211 -39.13 -0.09 -13.68
CA VAL A 211 -40.28 0.46 -12.98
C VAL A 211 -41.48 -0.45 -13.25
N PRO A 212 -42.23 -0.86 -12.21
CA PRO A 212 -43.34 -1.78 -12.36
C PRO A 212 -44.53 -1.10 -13.05
N ALA A 213 -45.34 -1.89 -13.78
CA ALA A 213 -46.43 -1.39 -14.62
C ALA A 213 -47.45 -0.54 -13.84
N GLU A 214 -47.73 -0.91 -12.58
CA GLU A 214 -48.68 -0.22 -11.70
C GLU A 214 -48.23 1.20 -11.34
N MET A 215 -46.91 1.46 -11.39
CA MET A 215 -46.38 2.81 -11.24
C MET A 215 -46.38 3.55 -12.58
N LEU A 216 -46.15 2.87 -13.70
CA LEU A 216 -46.20 3.44 -15.04
C LEU A 216 -47.58 3.99 -15.41
N GLU A 217 -48.64 3.27 -15.07
CA GLU A 217 -50.02 3.69 -15.31
C GLU A 217 -50.40 5.02 -14.63
N LYS A 218 -49.73 5.36 -13.52
CA LYS A 218 -49.98 6.60 -12.78
C LYS A 218 -49.37 7.83 -13.46
N ASN A 219 -48.43 7.63 -14.39
CA ASN A 219 -47.74 8.65 -15.20
C ASN A 219 -47.37 9.93 -14.42
N ASP A 220 -46.82 9.76 -13.21
CA ASP A 220 -46.54 10.87 -12.31
C ASP A 220 -45.05 11.09 -12.05
N PHE A 221 -44.18 10.54 -12.91
CA PHE A 221 -42.74 10.69 -12.80
C PHE A 221 -42.28 12.05 -13.31
N LYS A 222 -41.43 12.72 -12.54
CA LYS A 222 -40.80 14.00 -12.95
C LYS A 222 -39.37 13.82 -13.44
N GLN A 223 -38.63 12.90 -12.84
CA GLN A 223 -37.26 12.59 -13.20
C GLN A 223 -36.80 11.32 -12.49
N ILE A 224 -35.85 10.61 -13.11
CA ILE A 224 -35.09 9.54 -12.48
C ILE A 224 -33.63 9.94 -12.50
N SER A 225 -32.98 9.85 -11.34
CA SER A 225 -31.57 10.20 -11.19
C SER A 225 -30.83 9.16 -10.35
N LEU A 226 -29.52 9.04 -10.60
CA LEU A 226 -28.60 8.24 -9.81
C LEU A 226 -27.68 9.18 -9.03
N LYS A 227 -27.67 9.01 -7.72
CA LYS A 227 -26.87 9.80 -6.78
C LYS A 227 -25.74 8.95 -6.21
N ILE A 228 -24.50 9.40 -6.35
CA ILE A 228 -23.32 8.77 -5.79
C ILE A 228 -22.87 9.57 -4.58
N THR A 229 -22.76 8.89 -3.44
CA THR A 229 -22.32 9.49 -2.18
C THR A 229 -21.09 8.76 -1.65
N GLY A 230 -20.11 9.53 -1.18
CA GLY A 230 -18.90 9.03 -0.52
C GLY A 230 -18.76 9.71 0.83
N THR A 231 -18.68 8.90 1.88
CA THR A 231 -18.63 9.39 3.26
C THR A 231 -17.47 8.80 4.01
N LEU A 232 -16.85 9.64 4.81
CA LEU A 232 -15.86 9.30 5.78
C LEU A 232 -16.49 9.26 7.16
N ARG A 233 -16.19 8.23 7.96
CA ARG A 233 -16.69 8.10 9.32
C ARG A 233 -15.56 7.69 10.26
N ARG A 234 -15.33 8.45 11.33
CA ARG A 234 -14.35 8.11 12.39
C ARG A 234 -15.04 7.45 13.57
N THR A 235 -16.01 8.15 14.12
CA THR A 235 -16.93 7.68 15.16
C THR A 235 -18.35 7.71 14.62
N PHE A 236 -19.32 7.20 15.38
CA PHE A 236 -20.72 7.30 14.99
C PHE A 236 -21.23 8.75 14.90
N ARG A 237 -20.56 9.71 15.55
CA ARG A 237 -20.92 11.13 15.54
C ARG A 237 -20.13 11.94 14.51
N GLU A 238 -18.93 11.49 14.15
CA GLU A 238 -18.04 12.18 13.21
C GLU A 238 -18.13 11.53 11.83
N GLN A 239 -19.06 12.03 11.03
CA GLN A 239 -19.22 11.67 9.63
C GLN A 239 -19.11 12.92 8.75
N ALA A 240 -18.42 12.79 7.62
CA ALA A 240 -18.32 13.85 6.63
C ALA A 240 -18.45 13.30 5.22
N THR A 241 -19.20 14.02 4.40
CA THR A 241 -19.42 13.68 2.99
C THR A 241 -18.36 14.35 2.13
N PHE A 242 -17.62 13.54 1.35
CA PHE A 242 -16.58 14.05 0.44
C PHE A 242 -16.92 13.87 -1.04
N LEU A 243 -18.03 13.18 -1.32
CA LEU A 243 -18.57 12.99 -2.65
C LEU A 243 -20.09 13.02 -2.54
N ASP A 244 -20.72 13.90 -3.30
CA ASP A 244 -22.17 14.00 -3.42
C ASP A 244 -22.45 14.49 -4.85
N GLU A 245 -22.63 13.53 -5.77
CA GLU A 245 -22.83 13.79 -7.20
C GLU A 245 -24.12 13.14 -7.66
N SER A 246 -24.88 13.81 -8.52
CA SER A 246 -26.16 13.31 -9.04
C SER A 246 -26.18 13.38 -10.56
N THR A 247 -26.56 12.28 -11.20
CA THR A 247 -26.69 12.18 -12.66
C THR A 247 -28.14 11.89 -13.02
N LEU A 248 -28.72 12.74 -13.87
CA LEU A 248 -30.06 12.57 -14.41
C LEU A 248 -30.02 11.48 -15.51
N ILE A 249 -30.87 10.45 -15.41
CA ILE A 249 -30.90 9.34 -16.37
C ILE A 249 -32.21 9.24 -17.15
N TRP A 250 -33.28 9.91 -16.71
CA TRP A 250 -34.55 9.99 -17.45
C TRP A 250 -35.37 11.20 -17.02
N THR A 251 -36.11 11.75 -17.97
CA THR A 251 -37.07 12.84 -17.84
C THR A 251 -38.36 12.52 -18.64
N PRO A 252 -39.47 13.24 -18.41
CA PRO A 252 -40.71 13.06 -19.18
C PRO A 252 -40.59 13.34 -20.69
N LYS A 253 -39.47 13.90 -21.15
CA LYS A 253 -39.20 14.11 -22.58
C LYS A 253 -38.67 12.84 -23.24
N ASP A 254 -38.17 11.89 -22.46
CA ASP A 254 -37.65 10.62 -22.91
C ASP A 254 -38.78 9.60 -23.09
N ASP A 255 -38.52 8.49 -23.78
CA ASP A 255 -39.52 7.44 -24.01
C ASP A 255 -40.00 6.84 -22.68
N HIS A 256 -41.31 6.95 -22.42
CA HIS A 256 -41.93 6.41 -21.20
C HIS A 256 -41.94 4.87 -21.20
N ASN A 257 -41.94 4.22 -22.38
CA ASN A 257 -41.87 2.76 -22.47
C ASN A 257 -40.51 2.22 -22.04
N ALA A 258 -39.45 3.03 -22.17
CA ALA A 258 -38.11 2.66 -21.71
C ALA A 258 -38.05 2.43 -20.20
N LEU A 259 -38.99 2.97 -19.40
CA LEU A 259 -39.02 2.79 -17.95
C LEU A 259 -39.26 1.33 -17.50
N GLN A 260 -39.78 0.46 -18.37
CA GLN A 260 -39.87 -0.98 -18.07
C GLN A 260 -38.49 -1.61 -17.91
N ASN A 261 -37.49 -1.10 -18.65
CA ASN A 261 -36.09 -1.51 -18.55
C ASN A 261 -35.20 -0.40 -19.11
N LEU A 262 -34.91 0.60 -18.29
CA LEU A 262 -34.15 1.79 -18.64
C LEU A 262 -32.66 1.50 -18.42
N PRO A 263 -31.85 1.27 -19.47
CA PRO A 263 -30.41 1.11 -19.32
C PRO A 263 -29.75 2.45 -18.94
N PHE A 264 -28.65 2.38 -18.20
CA PHE A 264 -27.83 3.56 -17.91
C PHE A 264 -26.33 3.23 -17.89
N SER A 265 -25.53 4.26 -18.18
CA SER A 265 -24.09 4.31 -17.93
C SER A 265 -23.78 5.65 -17.29
N VAL A 266 -23.29 5.63 -16.05
CA VAL A 266 -22.96 6.85 -15.30
C VAL A 266 -21.46 6.87 -15.01
N PRO A 267 -20.73 7.92 -15.40
CA PRO A 267 -19.31 8.01 -15.10
C PRO A 267 -19.09 8.14 -13.60
N LEU A 268 -18.21 7.30 -13.05
CA LEU A 268 -17.83 7.39 -11.65
C LEU A 268 -16.82 8.57 -11.48
N PRO A 269 -17.10 9.55 -10.62
CA PRO A 269 -16.17 10.65 -10.38
C PRO A 269 -14.80 10.12 -9.94
N THR A 270 -13.72 10.75 -10.39
CA THR A 270 -12.35 10.34 -10.01
C THR A 270 -11.82 11.12 -8.82
N ASN A 271 -12.41 12.29 -8.55
CA ASN A 271 -11.99 13.20 -7.51
C ASN A 271 -13.14 13.52 -6.56
N GLY A 272 -12.83 13.53 -5.27
CA GLY A 272 -13.70 14.05 -4.23
C GLY A 272 -13.50 15.55 -4.07
N ARG A 273 -14.50 16.19 -3.45
CA ARG A 273 -14.42 17.57 -3.01
C ARG A 273 -14.95 17.63 -1.60
N ASN A 274 -14.13 18.12 -0.70
CA ASN A 274 -14.60 18.39 0.65
C ASN A 274 -13.96 19.66 1.19
N LYS A 275 -14.72 20.76 1.17
CA LYS A 275 -14.29 22.06 1.71
C LYS A 275 -13.85 21.98 3.18
N GLU A 276 -14.26 20.93 3.88
CA GLU A 276 -13.96 20.70 5.30
C GLU A 276 -12.54 20.17 5.56
N TYR A 277 -12.00 19.36 4.63
CA TYR A 277 -10.69 18.70 4.79
C TYR A 277 -9.65 19.20 3.80
N GLN A 278 -10.08 19.63 2.61
CA GLN A 278 -9.17 20.04 1.55
C GLN A 278 -9.87 20.97 0.55
N SER A 279 -9.30 22.15 0.35
CA SER A 279 -9.80 23.13 -0.62
C SER A 279 -9.61 22.67 -2.08
N SER A 280 -8.56 21.88 -2.34
CA SER A 280 -8.29 21.29 -3.64
C SER A 280 -9.01 19.95 -3.82
N PRO A 281 -9.46 19.61 -5.06
CA PRO A 281 -9.88 18.26 -5.38
C PRO A 281 -8.80 17.23 -5.02
N PHE A 282 -9.23 16.05 -4.59
CA PHE A 282 -8.33 14.95 -4.26
C PHE A 282 -8.83 13.64 -4.85
N PRO A 283 -7.96 12.66 -5.14
CA PRO A 283 -8.38 11.36 -5.67
C PRO A 283 -9.34 10.66 -4.69
N LEU A 284 -10.43 10.07 -5.18
CA LEU A 284 -11.36 9.35 -4.31
C LEU A 284 -10.65 8.22 -3.55
N PRO A 285 -10.75 8.12 -2.21
CA PRO A 285 -10.12 7.05 -1.43
C PRO A 285 -10.74 5.69 -1.73
N ASN A 286 -9.98 4.61 -1.62
CA ASN A 286 -10.53 3.25 -1.61
C ASN A 286 -11.61 3.08 -0.53
N SER A 287 -12.62 2.24 -0.78
CA SER A 287 -13.48 1.76 0.30
C SER A 287 -12.64 1.09 1.38
N PHE A 288 -12.83 1.50 2.62
CA PHE A 288 -11.96 1.14 3.73
C PHE A 288 -12.75 1.00 5.02
N SER A 289 -12.37 0.02 5.84
CA SER A 289 -12.89 -0.15 7.20
C SER A 289 -11.73 -0.53 8.11
N GLY A 290 -11.15 0.48 8.76
CA GLY A 290 -10.14 0.35 9.81
C GLY A 290 -10.73 0.56 11.20
N ASP A 291 -9.87 0.50 12.21
CA ASP A 291 -10.31 0.59 13.60
C ASP A 291 -10.75 2.01 13.99
N GLN A 292 -10.12 3.02 13.37
CA GLN A 292 -10.42 4.42 13.66
C GLN A 292 -11.17 5.12 12.52
N LEU A 293 -11.26 4.52 11.34
CA LEU A 293 -11.72 5.20 10.14
C LEU A 293 -12.44 4.24 9.20
N THR A 294 -13.59 4.67 8.68
CA THR A 294 -14.32 3.98 7.61
C THR A 294 -14.54 4.94 6.44
N VAL A 295 -14.28 4.48 5.23
CA VAL A 295 -14.62 5.13 3.97
C VAL A 295 -15.69 4.27 3.30
N THR A 296 -16.87 4.82 3.08
CA THR A 296 -18.00 4.11 2.48
C THR A 296 -18.57 4.87 1.29
N TYR A 297 -19.04 4.13 0.30
CA TYR A 297 -19.76 4.69 -0.84
C TYR A 297 -21.16 4.08 -0.94
N ALA A 298 -22.10 4.88 -1.43
CA ALA A 298 -23.44 4.42 -1.74
C ALA A 298 -23.95 5.04 -3.05
N LEU A 299 -24.66 4.23 -3.81
CA LEU A 299 -25.43 4.61 -4.98
C LEU A 299 -26.90 4.65 -4.58
N SER A 300 -27.58 5.75 -4.88
CA SER A 300 -29.01 5.91 -4.64
C SER A 300 -29.73 6.20 -5.95
N LEU A 301 -30.69 5.35 -6.32
CA LEU A 301 -31.68 5.65 -7.34
C LEU A 301 -32.77 6.53 -6.72
N VAL A 302 -33.02 7.70 -7.31
CA VAL A 302 -34.04 8.64 -6.85
C VAL A 302 -35.03 8.90 -7.99
N ILE A 303 -36.27 8.46 -7.78
CA ILE A 303 -37.40 8.68 -8.69
C ILE A 303 -38.27 9.78 -8.09
N SER A 304 -38.20 10.98 -8.67
CA SER A 304 -39.02 12.12 -8.25
C SER A 304 -40.41 12.03 -8.88
N ARG A 305 -41.45 12.34 -8.11
CA ARG A 305 -42.85 12.20 -8.53
C ARG A 305 -43.59 13.54 -8.52
N GLY A 306 -44.86 13.49 -8.93
CA GLY A 306 -45.84 14.58 -8.89
C GLY A 306 -45.90 15.32 -7.55
N VAL A 307 -46.55 16.48 -7.54
CA VAL A 307 -46.74 17.27 -6.31
C VAL A 307 -47.46 16.41 -5.26
N LEU A 308 -47.01 16.47 -4.00
CA LEU A 308 -47.53 15.70 -2.85
C LEU A 308 -47.19 14.19 -2.82
N ARG A 309 -46.43 13.65 -3.78
CA ARG A 309 -45.97 12.26 -3.71
C ARG A 309 -44.49 12.18 -3.30
N PRO A 310 -44.14 11.38 -2.28
CA PRO A 310 -42.76 11.23 -1.87
C PRO A 310 -41.93 10.60 -3.01
N ALA A 311 -40.66 10.99 -3.09
CA ALA A 311 -39.73 10.37 -4.02
C ALA A 311 -39.47 8.92 -3.62
N VAL A 312 -39.40 8.02 -4.60
CA VAL A 312 -38.98 6.64 -4.37
C VAL A 312 -37.46 6.61 -4.40
N THR A 313 -36.85 6.09 -3.33
CA THR A 313 -35.38 5.99 -3.21
C THR A 313 -34.98 4.55 -2.96
N LEU A 314 -34.14 3.99 -3.83
CA LEU A 314 -33.42 2.74 -3.58
C LEU A 314 -31.96 3.06 -3.33
N ARG A 315 -31.37 2.51 -2.26
CA ARG A 315 -29.98 2.76 -1.90
C ARG A 315 -29.20 1.45 -1.84
N SER A 316 -27.99 1.46 -2.37
CA SER A 316 -27.07 0.32 -2.31
C SER A 316 -25.65 0.80 -2.00
N SER A 317 -25.01 0.18 -1.02
CA SER A 317 -23.60 0.42 -0.71
C SER A 317 -22.71 -0.29 -1.71
N PHE A 318 -21.55 0.28 -2.03
CA PHE A 318 -20.58 -0.35 -2.92
C PHE A 318 -19.14 -0.14 -2.46
N ASN A 319 -18.25 -1.01 -2.96
CA ASN A 319 -16.82 -0.90 -2.80
C ASN A 319 -16.20 -0.17 -3.98
N TYR A 320 -15.48 0.91 -3.71
CA TYR A 320 -14.68 1.60 -4.70
C TYR A 320 -13.21 1.20 -4.57
N VAL A 321 -12.57 0.90 -5.69
CA VAL A 321 -11.16 0.54 -5.76
C VAL A 321 -10.43 1.47 -6.73
N GLN A 322 -9.45 2.19 -6.21
CA GLN A 322 -8.51 2.97 -7.02
C GLN A 322 -7.63 2.06 -7.86
N MET A 323 -7.31 2.51 -9.07
CA MET A 323 -6.50 1.77 -10.02
C MET A 323 -5.28 2.60 -10.44
N PRO A 324 -4.38 2.95 -9.50
CA PRO A 324 -3.16 3.67 -9.84
C PRO A 324 -2.28 2.79 -10.73
N MET A 325 -1.69 3.38 -11.76
CA MET A 325 -0.75 2.70 -12.64
C MET A 325 0.69 3.03 -12.22
N PRO A 326 1.52 2.04 -11.83
CA PRO A 326 2.92 2.29 -11.54
C PRO A 326 3.69 2.71 -12.80
N HIS A 327 4.78 3.45 -12.60
CA HIS A 327 5.78 3.65 -13.64
C HIS A 327 6.32 2.30 -14.13
N PRO A 328 6.76 2.19 -15.41
CA PRO A 328 7.41 0.97 -15.87
C PRO A 328 8.65 0.64 -15.02
N PRO A 329 8.94 -0.65 -14.76
CA PRO A 329 10.17 -1.06 -14.08
C PRO A 329 11.35 -0.95 -15.07
N SER A 330 12.58 -1.16 -14.60
CA SER A 330 13.73 -1.22 -15.50
C SER A 330 13.57 -2.34 -16.55
N PRO A 331 14.20 -2.23 -17.74
CA PRO A 331 14.16 -3.30 -18.73
C PRO A 331 14.68 -4.65 -18.22
N LEU A 332 15.69 -4.65 -17.34
CA LEU A 332 16.27 -5.86 -16.76
C LEU A 332 15.31 -6.52 -15.77
N MET A 333 14.69 -5.75 -14.87
CA MET A 333 13.65 -6.27 -13.98
C MET A 333 12.46 -6.83 -14.76
N LEU A 334 12.04 -6.13 -15.82
CA LEU A 334 10.92 -6.56 -16.61
C LEU A 334 11.19 -7.89 -17.34
N ARG A 335 12.40 -8.04 -17.88
CA ARG A 335 12.86 -9.30 -18.45
C ARG A 335 12.82 -10.39 -17.40
N ALA A 336 13.36 -10.14 -16.22
CA ALA A 336 13.35 -11.11 -15.12
C ALA A 336 11.94 -11.53 -14.70
N TYR A 337 10.99 -10.59 -14.61
CA TYR A 337 9.58 -10.91 -14.35
C TYR A 337 8.92 -11.71 -15.46
N THR A 338 9.24 -11.41 -16.72
CA THR A 338 8.69 -12.10 -17.90
C THR A 338 9.22 -13.53 -18.00
N GLU A 339 10.54 -13.70 -17.82
CA GLU A 339 11.25 -14.97 -17.93
C GLU A 339 11.21 -15.79 -16.63
N ARG A 340 10.64 -15.23 -15.56
CA ARG A 340 10.60 -15.80 -14.20
C ARG A 340 12.00 -16.16 -13.68
N THR A 341 12.99 -15.31 -13.95
CA THR A 341 14.36 -15.45 -13.47
C THR A 341 14.62 -14.54 -12.25
N PRO A 342 15.64 -14.83 -11.43
CA PRO A 342 15.99 -13.98 -10.30
C PRO A 342 16.35 -12.56 -10.73
N LEU A 343 15.93 -11.56 -9.94
CA LEU A 343 16.25 -10.16 -10.20
C LEU A 343 17.75 -9.88 -10.12
N SER A 344 18.27 -9.19 -11.13
CA SER A 344 19.61 -8.59 -11.11
C SER A 344 19.75 -7.64 -9.92
N GLY A 345 20.88 -7.71 -9.22
CA GLY A 345 21.16 -6.84 -8.08
C GLY A 345 21.48 -5.39 -8.49
N PRO A 346 21.56 -4.47 -7.52
CA PRO A 346 21.81 -3.04 -7.76
C PRO A 346 23.17 -2.74 -8.42
N ALA A 347 24.15 -3.64 -8.32
CA ALA A 347 25.43 -3.51 -9.02
C ALA A 347 25.30 -3.67 -10.54
N VAL A 348 24.31 -4.45 -11.00
CA VAL A 348 24.07 -4.73 -12.42
C VAL A 348 22.95 -3.84 -12.98
N ASP A 349 21.93 -3.58 -12.18
CA ASP A 349 20.74 -2.81 -12.58
C ASP A 349 20.52 -1.60 -11.68
N GLY A 350 21.43 -0.63 -11.68
CA GLY A 350 21.33 0.54 -10.79
C GLY A 350 19.99 1.29 -10.90
N ASP A 351 19.43 1.39 -12.10
CA ASP A 351 18.17 2.11 -12.37
C ASP A 351 16.92 1.35 -11.88
N GLY A 352 17.03 0.02 -11.71
CA GLY A 352 15.97 -0.82 -11.16
C GLY A 352 15.83 -0.76 -9.64
N TRP A 353 16.75 -0.10 -8.94
CA TRP A 353 16.78 -0.12 -7.47
C TRP A 353 16.84 1.28 -6.86
N PHE A 354 15.90 1.55 -5.96
CA PHE A 354 15.99 2.68 -5.05
C PHE A 354 16.99 2.37 -3.94
N LYS A 355 18.00 3.22 -3.76
CA LYS A 355 18.99 3.15 -2.68
C LYS A 355 18.61 4.07 -1.52
N SER A 356 18.49 3.52 -0.30
CA SER A 356 18.29 4.33 0.91
C SER A 356 19.54 5.13 1.28
N PRO A 357 19.41 6.18 2.10
CA PRO A 357 20.55 6.71 2.85
C PRO A 357 21.24 5.61 3.66
N VAL A 358 22.55 5.76 3.87
CA VAL A 358 23.33 4.87 4.72
C VAL A 358 22.91 5.09 6.17
N SER A 359 22.63 4.00 6.89
CA SER A 359 22.34 4.02 8.32
C SER A 359 23.49 3.36 9.07
N GLU A 360 24.10 4.11 9.99
CA GLU A 360 25.20 3.67 10.81
C GLU A 360 24.70 3.29 12.20
N VAL A 361 25.03 2.08 12.64
CA VAL A 361 24.77 1.63 14.01
C VAL A 361 26.06 1.15 14.64
N SER A 362 26.26 1.49 15.91
CA SER A 362 27.37 0.99 16.69
C SER A 362 26.98 -0.38 17.27
N ALA A 363 27.81 -1.38 17.04
CA ALA A 363 27.61 -2.77 17.44
C ALA A 363 28.76 -3.23 18.35
N THR A 364 28.42 -3.83 19.49
CA THR A 364 29.37 -4.38 20.45
C THR A 364 29.12 -5.88 20.61
N LEU A 365 30.18 -6.68 20.47
CA LEU A 365 30.15 -8.13 20.59
C LEU A 365 30.86 -8.55 21.89
N TYR A 366 30.19 -9.28 22.78
CA TYR A 366 30.76 -9.84 24.03
C TYR A 366 31.61 -8.86 24.88
N SER A 367 31.26 -7.55 24.87
CA SER A 367 31.98 -6.46 25.56
C SER A 367 33.27 -5.95 24.89
N GLU A 368 33.51 -6.31 23.63
CA GLU A 368 34.57 -5.73 22.81
C GLU A 368 34.29 -4.25 22.48
N PRO A 369 35.32 -3.48 22.04
CA PRO A 369 35.12 -2.12 21.58
C PRO A 369 34.05 -2.04 20.48
N PRO A 370 33.16 -1.03 20.52
CA PRO A 370 32.11 -0.88 19.54
C PRO A 370 32.68 -0.73 18.12
N ARG A 371 32.03 -1.38 17.16
CA ARG A 371 32.31 -1.28 15.72
C ARG A 371 31.15 -0.60 15.02
N THR A 372 31.47 0.19 14.00
CA THR A 372 30.45 0.80 13.15
C THR A 372 30.00 -0.21 12.10
N LEU A 373 28.70 -0.46 12.05
CA LEU A 373 28.04 -1.22 11.01
C LEU A 373 27.29 -0.23 10.10
N GLU A 374 27.76 -0.10 8.87
CA GLU A 374 27.09 0.68 7.82
C GLU A 374 26.06 -0.20 7.13
N THR A 375 24.83 0.29 7.00
CA THR A 375 23.74 -0.45 6.35
C THR A 375 23.07 0.36 5.27
N THR A 376 22.78 -0.28 4.15
CA THR A 376 22.07 0.33 3.02
C THR A 376 20.98 -0.60 2.51
N LEU A 377 19.75 -0.09 2.44
CA LEU A 377 18.60 -0.81 1.92
C LEU A 377 18.38 -0.44 0.45
N TYR A 378 18.15 -1.44 -0.39
CA TYR A 378 17.72 -1.26 -1.77
C TYR A 378 16.33 -1.86 -1.96
N LEU A 379 15.42 -1.09 -2.58
CA LEU A 379 14.08 -1.54 -2.94
C LEU A 379 13.91 -1.51 -4.45
N ALA A 380 13.25 -2.52 -4.99
CA ALA A 380 12.88 -2.54 -6.40
C ALA A 380 12.09 -1.28 -6.82
N LEU A 381 12.35 -0.79 -8.03
CA LEU A 381 11.62 0.31 -8.65
C LEU A 381 10.57 -0.21 -9.66
N PRO A 382 9.41 0.45 -9.75
CA PRO A 382 8.94 1.51 -8.87
C PRO A 382 8.61 0.99 -7.46
N ARG A 383 8.63 1.86 -6.44
CA ARG A 383 8.27 1.52 -5.04
C ARG A 383 6.76 1.30 -4.84
N MET A 384 6.09 0.74 -5.83
CA MET A 384 4.64 0.52 -5.88
C MET A 384 4.37 -0.95 -6.23
N TYR A 385 3.71 -1.66 -5.31
CA TYR A 385 3.60 -3.12 -5.32
C TYR A 385 2.13 -3.55 -5.24
N SER A 386 1.75 -4.55 -6.04
CA SER A 386 0.40 -5.09 -6.00
C SER A 386 0.20 -5.97 -4.76
N ARG A 387 -0.98 -5.94 -4.15
CA ARG A 387 -1.31 -6.71 -2.93
C ARG A 387 -1.24 -8.25 -3.04
N THR A 388 -0.84 -8.80 -4.17
CA THR A 388 -0.57 -10.24 -4.37
C THR A 388 0.81 -10.52 -4.95
N SER A 389 1.73 -9.57 -4.77
CA SER A 389 3.10 -9.66 -5.24
C SER A 389 4.08 -9.75 -4.06
N TYR A 390 5.36 -9.55 -4.36
CA TYR A 390 6.44 -9.52 -3.39
C TYR A 390 7.08 -8.14 -3.43
N ILE A 391 7.60 -7.65 -2.31
CA ILE A 391 8.53 -6.52 -2.28
C ILE A 391 9.95 -7.10 -2.33
N PRO A 392 10.68 -6.99 -3.46
CA PRO A 392 12.07 -7.42 -3.56
C PRO A 392 12.99 -6.41 -2.89
N ILE A 393 13.93 -6.93 -2.10
CA ILE A 393 14.84 -6.14 -1.28
C ILE A 393 16.28 -6.67 -1.48
N ARG A 394 17.24 -5.74 -1.48
CA ARG A 394 18.64 -6.06 -1.19
C ARG A 394 19.08 -5.26 0.03
N LEU A 395 19.87 -5.87 0.89
CA LEU A 395 20.42 -5.21 2.07
C LEU A 395 21.93 -5.38 2.05
N MET A 396 22.65 -4.26 2.02
CA MET A 396 24.10 -4.22 2.09
C MET A 396 24.51 -3.92 3.53
N LEU A 397 25.40 -4.73 4.07
CA LEU A 397 26.08 -4.52 5.33
C LEU A 397 27.56 -4.29 5.04
N LYS A 398 28.15 -3.29 5.68
CA LYS A 398 29.58 -3.01 5.59
C LYS A 398 30.14 -2.80 6.99
N CYS A 399 31.21 -3.52 7.30
CA CYS A 399 31.90 -3.42 8.59
C CYS A 399 33.39 -3.75 8.40
N SER A 400 34.27 -2.98 9.03
CA SER A 400 35.71 -3.25 9.00
C SER A 400 36.12 -4.48 9.80
N ASP A 401 35.24 -4.98 10.68
CA ASP A 401 35.50 -6.14 11.53
C ASP A 401 34.80 -7.38 10.95
N SER A 402 35.60 -8.30 10.41
CA SER A 402 35.11 -9.51 9.74
C SER A 402 34.37 -10.47 10.67
N HIS A 403 34.69 -10.51 11.97
CA HIS A 403 33.99 -11.37 12.93
C HIS A 403 32.59 -10.85 13.22
N VAL A 404 32.48 -9.53 13.38
CA VAL A 404 31.20 -8.85 13.51
C VAL A 404 30.37 -9.10 12.25
N LEU A 405 30.96 -8.91 11.07
CA LEU A 405 30.28 -9.11 9.80
C LEU A 405 29.83 -10.57 9.60
N ASP A 406 30.65 -11.58 9.93
CA ASP A 406 30.28 -13.00 9.89
C ASP A 406 29.09 -13.30 10.80
N LEU A 407 29.07 -12.71 12.00
CA LEU A 407 27.92 -12.83 12.89
C LEU A 407 26.65 -12.27 12.25
N PHE A 408 26.72 -11.10 11.59
CA PHE A 408 25.59 -10.50 10.90
C PHE A 408 25.21 -11.20 9.59
N SER A 409 26.10 -12.05 9.04
CA SER A 409 25.93 -12.74 7.76
C SER A 409 25.01 -13.95 7.85
N LYS A 410 24.63 -14.42 9.04
CA LYS A 410 23.80 -15.62 9.14
C LYS A 410 22.39 -15.33 8.59
N PRO A 411 21.82 -16.23 7.76
CA PRO A 411 20.46 -16.07 7.27
C PRO A 411 19.46 -15.90 8.42
N GLY A 412 18.45 -15.07 8.19
CA GLY A 412 17.41 -14.83 9.19
C GLY A 412 17.76 -13.86 10.30
N ILE A 413 18.95 -13.24 10.34
CA ILE A 413 19.26 -12.18 11.32
C ILE A 413 18.70 -10.80 10.89
N PRO A 414 18.73 -10.38 9.60
CA PRO A 414 18.14 -9.10 9.23
C PRO A 414 16.64 -9.03 9.53
N ARG A 415 16.25 -8.08 10.40
CA ARG A 415 14.87 -7.91 10.85
C ARG A 415 14.14 -6.91 9.95
N LEU A 416 13.76 -7.39 8.77
CA LEU A 416 13.00 -6.63 7.77
C LEU A 416 11.50 -6.94 7.84
N CYS A 417 10.68 -5.90 7.87
CA CYS A 417 9.23 -6.05 7.88
C CYS A 417 8.51 -4.95 7.12
N LEU A 418 7.23 -5.20 6.84
CA LEU A 418 6.29 -4.25 6.29
C LEU A 418 5.33 -3.81 7.39
N VAL A 419 5.24 -2.50 7.58
CA VAL A 419 4.40 -1.88 8.58
C VAL A 419 3.36 -0.99 7.90
N ARG A 420 2.08 -1.17 8.27
CA ARG A 420 0.99 -0.26 7.90
C ARG A 420 0.85 0.82 8.96
N ARG A 421 0.72 2.07 8.52
CA ARG A 421 0.40 3.22 9.37
C ARG A 421 -0.90 3.84 8.93
N GLU A 422 -1.86 3.87 9.84
CA GLU A 422 -3.10 4.63 9.71
C GLU A 422 -2.90 5.94 10.47
N SER A 423 -3.04 7.07 9.80
CA SER A 423 -2.91 8.38 10.44
C SER A 423 -4.18 9.18 10.26
N ILE A 424 -4.58 9.85 11.33
CA ILE A 424 -5.66 10.82 11.32
C ILE A 424 -5.11 12.09 11.96
N ARG A 425 -5.19 13.22 11.27
CA ARG A 425 -5.17 14.53 11.94
C ARG A 425 -6.55 15.17 11.73
N LEU A 426 -7.02 15.89 12.75
CA LEU A 426 -8.25 16.65 12.67
C LEU A 426 -7.92 18.12 12.90
N ASN A 427 -7.70 18.84 11.82
CA ASN A 427 -7.64 20.31 11.86
C ASN A 427 -9.05 20.92 11.94
N ARG A 428 -9.82 20.63 13.01
CA ARG A 428 -11.08 21.34 13.28
C ARG A 428 -11.31 21.68 14.75
N GLY A 429 -11.23 23.00 15.00
CA GLY A 429 -12.26 23.82 15.68
C GLY A 429 -12.78 23.37 17.04
N ILE A 430 -12.49 24.17 18.08
CA ILE A 430 -12.89 24.08 19.50
C ILE A 430 -11.99 23.18 20.35
N ILE A 431 -11.60 21.99 19.87
CA ILE A 431 -10.63 21.15 20.58
C ILE A 431 -9.34 21.12 19.76
N LYS A 432 -8.36 21.92 20.17
CA LYS A 432 -6.98 21.79 19.70
C LYS A 432 -6.39 20.50 20.28
N SER A 433 -6.80 19.33 19.78
CA SER A 433 -6.04 18.12 20.04
C SER A 433 -4.93 18.06 19.00
N ASP A 434 -3.73 18.47 19.39
CA ASP A 434 -2.49 18.29 18.61
C ASP A 434 -2.08 16.81 18.49
N GLU A 435 -2.87 15.90 19.07
CA GLU A 435 -2.56 14.48 19.19
C GLU A 435 -2.83 13.76 17.87
N LYS A 436 -1.74 13.44 17.16
CA LYS A 436 -1.77 12.68 15.92
C LYS A 436 -1.91 11.21 16.26
N THR A 437 -3.14 10.75 16.44
CA THR A 437 -3.39 9.32 16.61
C THR A 437 -2.94 8.57 15.36
N SER A 438 -1.84 7.82 15.46
CA SER A 438 -1.40 6.91 14.42
C SER A 438 -1.41 5.48 14.93
N ASP A 439 -2.17 4.61 14.27
CA ASP A 439 -2.14 3.18 14.52
C ASP A 439 -1.12 2.53 13.59
N ILE A 440 -0.32 1.62 14.15
CA ILE A 440 0.83 1.02 13.48
C ILE A 440 0.71 -0.49 13.61
N ARG A 441 0.70 -1.19 12.47
CA ARG A 441 0.54 -2.64 12.42
C ARG A 441 1.62 -3.30 11.59
N LEU A 442 2.14 -4.41 12.10
CA LEU A 442 2.92 -5.34 11.31
C LEU A 442 1.99 -6.08 10.35
N VAL A 443 2.32 -6.05 9.07
CA VAL A 443 1.47 -6.64 8.02
C VAL A 443 2.24 -7.57 7.08
N GLY A 444 3.55 -7.66 7.24
CA GLY A 444 4.40 -8.59 6.50
C GLY A 444 5.80 -8.67 7.11
N VAL A 445 6.45 -9.82 6.96
CA VAL A 445 7.83 -10.05 7.41
C VAL A 445 8.63 -10.59 6.23
N ALA A 446 9.88 -10.17 6.12
CA ALA A 446 10.74 -10.60 5.03
C ALA A 446 11.24 -12.04 5.22
N LYS A 447 11.35 -12.75 4.10
CA LYS A 447 12.26 -13.88 3.95
C LYS A 447 13.63 -13.34 3.58
N THR A 448 14.70 -13.84 4.18
CA THR A 448 16.07 -13.36 3.96
C THR A 448 17.02 -14.51 3.66
N TRP A 449 17.98 -14.27 2.76
CA TRP A 449 19.05 -15.20 2.40
C TRP A 449 20.28 -14.42 1.95
N LEU A 450 21.45 -15.04 2.03
CA LEU A 450 22.68 -14.42 1.54
C LEU A 450 22.67 -14.36 0.01
N ALA A 451 23.12 -13.23 -0.53
CA ALA A 451 23.38 -13.13 -1.96
C ALA A 451 24.67 -13.91 -2.29
N PRO A 452 24.77 -14.52 -3.48
CA PRO A 452 26.03 -15.10 -3.94
C PRO A 452 27.13 -14.03 -3.93
N LYS A 453 28.24 -14.30 -3.24
CA LYS A 453 29.39 -13.39 -3.22
C LYS A 453 30.15 -13.53 -4.55
N PRO A 454 30.34 -12.45 -5.33
CA PRO A 454 31.22 -12.50 -6.49
C PRO A 454 32.67 -12.73 -6.03
N GLU A 455 33.47 -13.42 -6.84
CA GLU A 455 34.86 -13.79 -6.49
C GLU A 455 35.77 -12.59 -6.11
N ASN A 456 35.41 -11.38 -6.56
CA ASN A 456 36.18 -10.15 -6.34
C ASN A 456 35.60 -9.22 -5.26
N ASP A 457 34.56 -9.64 -4.52
CA ASP A 457 33.99 -8.80 -3.46
C ASP A 457 34.89 -8.75 -2.24
N LYS A 458 35.05 -7.55 -1.69
CA LYS A 458 35.82 -7.32 -0.47
C LYS A 458 35.19 -8.07 0.71
N ASP A 459 36.04 -8.55 1.61
CA ASP A 459 35.61 -9.26 2.83
C ASP A 459 34.92 -8.35 3.86
N ASP A 460 34.85 -7.05 3.62
CA ASP A 460 34.20 -6.05 4.49
C ASP A 460 32.74 -5.77 4.11
N VAL A 461 32.19 -6.43 3.08
CA VAL A 461 30.82 -6.24 2.59
C VAL A 461 30.06 -7.56 2.51
N VAL A 462 28.83 -7.55 2.99
CA VAL A 462 27.88 -8.66 2.86
C VAL A 462 26.57 -8.16 2.29
N MET A 463 26.08 -8.89 1.29
CA MET A 463 24.83 -8.62 0.61
C MET A 463 23.80 -9.68 0.96
N PHE A 464 22.64 -9.22 1.41
CA PHE A 464 21.45 -10.04 1.59
C PHE A 464 20.46 -9.81 0.46
N CYS A 465 19.84 -10.89 0.02
CA CYS A 465 18.59 -10.86 -0.70
C CYS A 465 17.44 -11.03 0.28
N ALA A 466 16.35 -10.31 0.04
CA ALA A 466 15.14 -10.47 0.83
C ALA A 466 13.90 -10.23 -0.02
N GLU A 467 12.78 -10.80 0.41
CA GLU A 467 11.46 -10.50 -0.16
C GLU A 467 10.40 -10.47 0.93
N ILE A 468 9.45 -9.54 0.82
CA ILE A 468 8.27 -9.51 1.70
C ILE A 468 7.06 -9.97 0.87
N PRO A 469 6.45 -11.14 1.16
CA PRO A 469 5.21 -11.55 0.51
C PRO A 469 4.07 -10.63 0.95
N LEU A 470 3.29 -10.11 0.00
CA LEU A 470 2.16 -9.24 0.28
C LEU A 470 0.87 -10.04 0.43
N ASN A 471 0.10 -9.69 1.46
CA ASN A 471 -1.17 -10.33 1.71
C ASN A 471 -2.24 -9.73 0.76
N PRO A 472 -3.05 -10.56 0.08
CA PRO A 472 -4.15 -10.08 -0.78
C PRO A 472 -5.11 -9.13 -0.06
N ASN A 473 -5.23 -9.25 1.26
CA ASN A 473 -6.10 -8.43 2.10
C ASN A 473 -5.50 -7.08 2.53
N LEU A 474 -4.30 -6.73 2.06
CA LEU A 474 -3.77 -5.39 2.29
C LEU A 474 -4.69 -4.34 1.65
N ILE A 475 -4.90 -3.27 2.41
CA ILE A 475 -5.64 -2.10 1.95
C ILE A 475 -4.70 -1.26 1.10
N PRO A 476 -5.09 -0.84 -0.11
CA PRO A 476 -4.24 0.03 -0.93
C PRO A 476 -3.96 1.37 -0.26
N ASN A 477 -2.85 2.00 -0.60
CA ASN A 477 -2.51 3.34 -0.12
C ASN A 477 -3.60 4.33 -0.54
N PHE A 478 -3.95 5.24 0.38
CA PHE A 478 -4.73 6.42 0.05
C PHE A 478 -4.44 7.54 1.05
N ALA A 479 -4.68 8.77 0.62
CA ALA A 479 -4.66 9.95 1.46
C ALA A 479 -5.81 10.88 1.08
N VAL A 480 -6.54 11.37 2.09
CA VAL A 480 -7.64 12.33 1.94
C VAL A 480 -7.53 13.36 3.06
N GLY A 481 -7.15 14.59 2.71
CA GLY A 481 -6.77 15.59 3.69
C GLY A 481 -5.72 15.05 4.66
N GLU A 482 -6.09 14.95 5.93
CA GLU A 482 -5.21 14.53 7.02
C GLU A 482 -5.30 13.03 7.38
N LEU A 483 -6.06 12.29 6.58
CA LEU A 483 -6.32 10.86 6.76
C LEU A 483 -5.47 10.10 5.77
N SER A 484 -4.72 9.09 6.23
CA SER A 484 -3.97 8.26 5.30
C SER A 484 -3.76 6.84 5.79
N VAL A 485 -3.68 5.93 4.83
CA VAL A 485 -3.14 4.59 5.00
C VAL A 485 -1.85 4.53 4.19
N LYS A 486 -0.72 4.37 4.88
CA LYS A 486 0.63 4.32 4.30
C LYS A 486 1.35 3.06 4.73
N TYR A 487 2.32 2.63 3.93
CA TYR A 487 3.13 1.45 4.24
C TYR A 487 4.61 1.79 4.21
N TYR A 488 5.36 1.11 5.08
CA TYR A 488 6.79 1.30 5.21
C TYR A 488 7.50 -0.03 5.30
N VAL A 489 8.55 -0.20 4.49
CA VAL A 489 9.55 -1.23 4.72
C VAL A 489 10.46 -0.72 5.84
N VAL A 490 10.61 -1.52 6.89
CA VAL A 490 11.34 -1.16 8.10
C VAL A 490 12.45 -2.18 8.32
N LEU A 491 13.67 -1.69 8.51
CA LEU A 491 14.81 -2.44 9.04
C LEU A 491 14.92 -2.15 10.53
N LEU A 492 14.79 -3.18 11.36
CA LEU A 492 15.02 -3.10 12.80
C LEU A 492 16.46 -3.54 13.14
N PRO A 493 16.99 -3.12 14.31
CA PRO A 493 18.29 -3.61 14.78
C PRO A 493 18.29 -5.13 14.92
N TRP A 494 19.40 -5.73 14.52
CA TRP A 494 19.62 -7.18 14.62
C TRP A 494 19.58 -7.65 16.08
N LEU A 495 19.19 -8.91 16.25
CA LEU A 495 19.20 -9.59 17.54
C LEU A 495 20.04 -10.86 17.40
N ALA A 496 21.16 -10.90 18.12
CA ALA A 496 22.02 -12.07 18.19
C ALA A 496 22.56 -12.21 19.63
N LEU A 497 22.84 -13.44 20.04
CA LEU A 497 23.45 -13.69 21.34
C LEU A 497 24.83 -13.01 21.41
N GLY A 498 25.08 -12.28 22.50
CA GLY A 498 26.33 -11.55 22.69
C GLY A 498 26.43 -10.22 21.95
N LEU A 499 25.43 -9.86 21.14
CA LEU A 499 25.40 -8.61 20.38
C LEU A 499 24.56 -7.57 21.13
N SER A 500 25.12 -6.37 21.31
CA SER A 500 24.39 -5.16 21.66
C SER A 500 24.56 -4.10 20.58
N THR A 501 23.48 -3.39 20.25
CA THR A 501 23.49 -2.28 19.30
C THR A 501 23.17 -0.97 20.01
N SER A 502 23.73 0.15 19.55
CA SER A 502 23.40 1.48 20.08
C SER A 502 21.92 1.85 19.88
N ALA A 503 21.29 1.31 18.84
CA ALA A 503 19.86 1.45 18.59
C ALA A 503 19.05 0.46 19.44
N ALA A 504 17.93 0.93 19.99
CA ALA A 504 17.01 0.07 20.73
C ALA A 504 16.33 -0.95 19.77
N PRO A 505 16.12 -2.21 20.18
CA PRO A 505 15.66 -3.31 19.29
C PRO A 505 14.41 -3.06 18.44
N ASN A 506 13.57 -2.10 18.81
CA ASN A 506 12.30 -1.82 18.14
C ASN A 506 12.23 -0.39 17.58
N VAL A 507 13.38 0.26 17.42
CA VAL A 507 13.50 1.56 16.76
C VAL A 507 14.07 1.31 15.36
N ALA A 508 13.36 1.76 14.33
CA ALA A 508 13.77 1.55 12.95
C ALA A 508 15.16 2.15 12.68
N LEU A 509 16.07 1.36 12.11
CA LEU A 509 17.34 1.82 11.56
C LEU A 509 17.15 2.49 10.21
N ILE A 510 16.27 1.90 9.39
CA ILE A 510 15.86 2.41 8.09
C ILE A 510 14.35 2.26 8.01
N GLN A 511 13.68 3.29 7.49
CA GLN A 511 12.27 3.27 7.19
C GLN A 511 12.04 3.89 5.83
N GLN A 512 11.46 3.13 4.92
CA GLN A 512 11.20 3.57 3.57
C GLN A 512 9.73 3.38 3.19
N GLU A 513 9.06 4.49 2.85
CA GLU A 513 7.67 4.47 2.36
C GLU A 513 7.59 3.72 1.03
N VAL A 514 6.53 2.91 0.89
CA VAL A 514 6.16 2.16 -0.32
C VAL A 514 4.66 2.24 -0.55
N ASP A 515 4.25 2.11 -1.81
CA ASP A 515 2.85 2.06 -2.20
C ASP A 515 2.37 0.62 -2.40
N ILE A 516 1.24 0.30 -1.80
CA ILE A 516 0.49 -0.93 -2.00
C ILE A 516 -0.74 -0.61 -2.84
N ILE A 517 -0.95 -1.35 -3.93
CA ILE A 517 -2.05 -1.13 -4.86
C ILE A 517 -2.93 -2.38 -4.98
N ALA A 518 -4.22 -2.17 -5.28
CA ALA A 518 -5.14 -3.28 -5.53
C ALA A 518 -4.96 -3.90 -6.91
N THR A 519 -4.42 -3.14 -7.86
CA THR A 519 -4.32 -3.51 -9.26
C THR A 519 -3.31 -4.64 -9.46
N PRO A 520 -3.72 -5.79 -10.01
CA PRO A 520 -2.78 -6.83 -10.41
C PRO A 520 -1.95 -6.36 -11.61
N LEU A 521 -0.64 -6.59 -11.54
CA LEU A 521 0.31 -6.18 -12.58
C LEU A 521 0.73 -7.39 -13.44
N SER A 522 0.95 -7.15 -14.73
CA SER A 522 1.50 -8.12 -15.67
C SER A 522 2.70 -7.52 -16.42
N PRO A 523 3.85 -8.21 -16.49
CA PRO A 523 4.16 -9.45 -15.79
C PRO A 523 4.19 -9.24 -14.26
N SER A 524 3.77 -10.25 -13.50
CA SER A 524 3.79 -10.18 -12.03
C SER A 524 5.16 -10.55 -11.50
N PRO A 525 5.69 -9.84 -10.49
CA PRO A 525 6.84 -10.31 -9.73
C PRO A 525 6.58 -11.71 -9.17
N VAL A 526 7.56 -12.59 -9.29
CA VAL A 526 7.56 -13.94 -8.71
C VAL A 526 8.57 -14.00 -7.57
N SER A 527 8.32 -14.90 -6.61
CA SER A 527 9.27 -15.15 -5.52
C SER A 527 10.60 -15.63 -6.09
N SER A 528 11.69 -15.07 -5.58
CA SER A 528 13.06 -15.52 -5.86
C SER A 528 13.70 -16.16 -4.63
N ALA A 529 12.94 -16.34 -3.54
CA ALA A 529 13.44 -16.92 -2.31
C ALA A 529 13.79 -18.40 -2.52
N PRO A 530 15.03 -18.82 -2.22
CA PRO A 530 15.39 -20.22 -2.25
C PRO A 530 14.83 -20.98 -1.02
N PRO A 531 14.86 -22.32 -1.01
CA PRO A 531 14.34 -23.12 0.11
C PRO A 531 14.96 -22.80 1.47
N GLU A 532 16.21 -22.38 1.50
CA GLU A 532 16.96 -21.97 2.70
C GLU A 532 16.62 -20.57 3.22
N ALA A 533 15.76 -19.81 2.54
CA ALA A 533 15.37 -18.48 2.98
C ALA A 533 14.64 -18.52 4.33
N ILE A 534 15.13 -17.75 5.30
CA ILE A 534 14.62 -17.76 6.68
C ILE A 534 13.75 -16.54 6.93
N VAL A 535 12.61 -16.77 7.59
CA VAL A 535 11.74 -15.73 8.15
C VAL A 535 12.12 -15.49 9.60
N HIS A 536 12.45 -14.25 9.96
CA HIS A 536 12.68 -13.90 11.36
C HIS A 536 11.34 -13.77 12.09
N ASP A 537 11.24 -14.28 13.32
CA ASP A 537 10.09 -13.98 14.17
C ASP A 537 10.14 -12.51 14.62
N ILE A 538 9.26 -11.68 14.08
CA ILE A 538 9.09 -10.28 14.46
C ILE A 538 7.71 -10.17 15.09
N THR A 539 7.64 -10.11 16.41
CA THR A 539 6.38 -9.89 17.14
C THR A 539 6.21 -8.42 17.48
N LEU A 540 5.31 -7.75 16.76
CA LEU A 540 5.01 -6.32 16.97
C LEU A 540 4.01 -6.05 18.10
N ASP A 541 3.32 -7.07 18.61
CA ASP A 541 2.23 -6.89 19.58
C ASP A 541 2.72 -6.32 20.93
N ARG A 542 3.99 -6.58 21.28
CA ARG A 542 4.65 -5.91 22.42
C ARG A 542 4.99 -4.44 22.14
N TRP A 543 5.19 -4.04 20.88
CA TRP A 543 5.56 -2.69 20.48
C TRP A 543 4.37 -1.72 20.60
N ALA A 544 3.19 -2.09 20.10
CA ALA A 544 1.97 -1.26 20.20
C ALA A 544 1.54 -1.05 21.66
N ALA A 545 1.69 -2.07 22.51
CA ALA A 545 1.41 -1.99 23.94
C ALA A 545 2.38 -1.06 24.69
N MET A 546 3.67 -1.04 24.31
CA MET A 546 4.67 -0.16 24.93
C MET A 546 4.59 1.29 24.43
N ALA A 547 4.31 1.51 23.14
CA ALA A 547 4.14 2.85 22.57
C ALA A 547 2.95 3.59 23.22
N LYS A 548 1.81 2.89 23.42
CA LYS A 548 0.64 3.45 24.12
C LYS A 548 0.92 3.80 25.58
N ARG A 549 1.79 3.06 26.28
CA ARG A 549 2.11 3.32 27.70
C ARG A 549 3.01 4.53 27.93
N LYS A 550 3.84 4.91 26.97
CA LYS A 550 4.82 6.00 27.16
C LYS A 550 4.33 7.39 26.74
N GLY A 551 3.11 7.53 26.20
CA GLY A 551 2.60 8.83 25.71
C GLY A 551 3.48 9.49 24.64
N ASN A 552 4.46 8.77 24.11
CA ASN A 552 5.49 9.28 23.23
C ASN A 552 5.16 8.89 21.79
N GLU A 553 4.53 9.82 21.07
CA GLU A 553 4.47 9.79 19.60
C GLU A 553 5.86 9.98 18.96
N THR A 554 6.90 10.28 19.76
CA THR A 554 8.30 10.55 19.35
C THR A 554 9.05 9.34 18.81
N PHE A 555 8.50 8.13 18.86
CA PHE A 555 9.21 6.93 18.37
C PHE A 555 9.24 6.78 16.84
N PHE A 556 8.59 7.70 16.13
CA PHE A 556 8.83 8.02 14.72
C PHE A 556 9.10 9.52 14.58
N ASP A 557 10.01 10.09 15.37
CA ASP A 557 10.38 11.49 15.18
C ASP A 557 11.22 11.64 13.91
N MET A 558 10.58 12.12 12.84
CA MET A 558 11.26 12.51 11.60
C MET A 558 12.21 13.71 11.80
N ARG A 559 12.27 14.31 13.00
CA ARG A 559 13.11 15.49 13.28
C ARG A 559 14.59 15.21 13.46
N HIS A 560 15.02 13.95 13.64
CA HIS A 560 16.44 13.63 13.82
C HIS A 560 17.20 13.25 12.53
N LEU A 561 16.54 13.20 11.38
CA LEU A 561 17.22 13.27 10.08
C LEU A 561 17.24 14.72 9.62
N SER A 562 18.06 15.53 10.28
CA SER A 562 18.46 16.82 9.71
C SER A 562 19.20 16.53 8.41
N PHE A 563 18.51 16.71 7.28
CA PHE A 563 19.18 16.92 6.00
C PHE A 563 20.05 18.16 6.16
N GLY A 564 21.35 17.97 6.36
CA GLY A 564 22.32 19.02 6.09
C GLY A 564 22.14 19.44 4.63
N ARG A 565 21.94 20.75 4.43
CA ARG A 565 21.91 21.36 3.10
C ARG A 565 23.20 21.10 2.34
#